data_AF-A0A4Q4WYK6-F1
#
_entry.id   AF-A0A4Q4WYK6-F1
#
_cell.length_a   1.000
_cell.length_b   1.000
_cell.length_c   1.000
_cell.angle_alpha   90.00
_cell.angle_beta   90.00
_cell.angle_gamma   90.00
#
_symmetry.space_group_name_H-M   'P 1'
#
loop_
_entity.id
_entity.type
_entity.pdbx_description
1 polymer ?
#
loop_
_entity_poly.entity_id
_entity_poly.type
_entity_poly.pdbx_seq_one_letter_code
_entity_poly.pdbx_strand_id
1 'polypeptide(L)' 'MYFTRVLAALGLLAAAQAQSCTPGQFGCGNNPVPGGQDGSLYVCNAAGEWQLSAVCGGPMCCRLNGGNANCIC' A
#
# COMPACT_ATOMS: atom_id res chain seq x y z
N MET A 1 -19.93 -14.75 44.05
CA MET A 1 -20.85 -14.19 43.05
C MET A 1 -20.15 -13.01 42.36
N TYR A 2 -19.99 -13.13 41.03
CA TYR A 2 -19.67 -12.07 40.06
C TYR A 2 -18.50 -11.13 40.33
N PHE A 3 -17.26 -11.56 40.08
CA PHE A 3 -16.26 -10.58 39.66
C PHE A 3 -15.55 -11.04 38.39
N THR A 4 -15.93 -10.33 37.32
CA THR A 4 -15.10 -9.96 36.18
C THR A 4 -14.75 -11.07 35.19
N ARG A 5 -15.83 -11.48 34.51
CA ARG A 5 -15.83 -11.64 33.05
C ARG A 5 -15.18 -10.41 32.40
N VAL A 6 -13.88 -10.45 32.15
CA VAL A 6 -13.25 -9.54 31.17
C VAL A 6 -12.42 -10.39 30.22
N LEU A 7 -13.12 -11.29 29.53
CA LEU A 7 -12.76 -11.75 28.19
C LEU A 7 -13.00 -10.57 27.24
N ALA A 8 -12.20 -9.52 27.36
CA ALA A 8 -12.13 -8.49 26.33
C ALA A 8 -10.98 -8.89 25.42
N ALA A 9 -11.35 -9.62 24.37
CA ALA A 9 -10.50 -9.91 23.25
C ALA A 9 -9.79 -8.62 22.81
N LEU A 10 -8.50 -8.53 23.09
CA LEU A 10 -7.58 -7.61 22.44
C LEU A 10 -7.39 -8.11 21.00
N GLY A 11 -8.49 -8.08 20.24
CA GLY A 11 -8.52 -8.35 18.82
C GLY A 11 -7.79 -7.24 18.12
N LEU A 12 -6.51 -7.49 17.87
CA LEU A 12 -5.64 -6.96 16.82
C LEU A 12 -6.36 -6.10 15.78
N LEU A 13 -6.70 -4.86 16.14
CA LEU A 13 -7.01 -3.79 15.17
C LEU A 13 -5.71 -3.08 14.82
N ALA A 14 -4.71 -3.86 14.38
CA ALA A 14 -3.70 -3.33 13.48
C ALA A 14 -4.34 -3.31 12.09
N ALA A 15 -5.39 -2.49 11.93
CA ALA A 15 -5.76 -2.03 10.61
C ALA A 15 -4.56 -1.21 10.16
N ALA A 16 -3.64 -1.88 9.44
CA ALA A 16 -2.63 -1.21 8.67
C ALA A 16 -3.37 -0.11 7.93
N GLN A 17 -3.07 1.14 8.28
CA GLN A 17 -3.51 2.32 7.59
C GLN A 17 -2.86 2.30 6.21
N ALA A 18 -3.28 1.35 5.38
CA ALA A 18 -3.07 1.34 3.95
C ALA A 18 -3.76 2.61 3.48
N GLN A 19 -2.97 3.62 3.13
CA GLN A 19 -3.50 4.86 2.60
C GLN A 19 -4.44 4.52 1.46
N SER A 20 -5.73 4.77 1.65
CA SER A 20 -6.74 4.48 0.64
C SER A 20 -6.45 5.31 -0.60
N CYS A 21 -6.53 4.66 -1.77
CA CYS A 21 -6.26 5.28 -3.05
C CYS A 21 -7.52 5.24 -3.93
N THR A 22 -7.54 6.05 -4.99
CA THR A 22 -8.64 6.00 -5.95
C THR A 22 -8.38 4.89 -6.96
N PRO A 23 -9.33 3.95 -7.20
CA PRO A 23 -9.15 2.90 -8.19
C PRO A 23 -8.64 3.41 -9.54
N GLY A 24 -7.63 2.75 -10.09
CA GLY A 24 -6.98 3.15 -11.33
C GLY A 24 -5.92 4.25 -11.19
N GLN A 25 -5.67 4.76 -9.98
CA GLN A 25 -4.49 5.59 -9.73
C GLN A 25 -3.21 4.76 -9.77
N PHE A 26 -2.14 5.42 -10.17
CA PHE A 26 -0.79 4.88 -10.15
C PHE A 26 0.08 5.69 -9.19
N GLY A 27 1.03 5.01 -8.56
CA GLY A 27 1.95 5.62 -7.61
C GLY A 27 3.38 5.12 -7.83
N CYS A 28 4.34 6.00 -7.60
CA CYS A 28 5.75 5.65 -7.48
C CYS A 28 6.18 5.87 -6.04
N GLY A 29 6.92 4.94 -5.45
CA GLY A 29 7.51 5.18 -4.14
C GLY A 29 7.86 3.93 -3.38
N ASN A 30 7.80 4.04 -2.06
CA ASN A 30 7.91 2.96 -1.10
C ASN A 30 6.58 2.90 -0.36
N ASN A 31 5.55 2.42 -1.06
CA ASN A 31 4.26 2.22 -0.42
C ASN A 31 4.39 1.03 0.53
N PRO A 32 3.63 1.01 1.65
CA PRO A 32 3.79 0.02 2.73
C PRO A 32 3.34 -1.41 2.36
N VAL A 33 3.21 -1.70 1.07
CA VAL A 33 2.90 -3.04 0.57
C VAL A 33 4.15 -3.91 0.73
N PRO A 34 4.03 -5.12 1.31
CA PRO A 34 5.15 -6.05 1.44
C PRO A 34 5.89 -6.26 0.10
N GLY A 35 7.21 -6.14 0.11
CA GLY A 35 8.05 -6.29 -1.09
C GLY A 35 8.20 -5.02 -1.93
N GLY A 36 7.53 -3.93 -1.57
CA GLY A 36 7.77 -2.60 -2.11
C GLY A 36 9.18 -2.10 -1.82
N GLN A 37 9.92 -1.76 -2.86
CA GLN A 37 11.23 -1.10 -2.77
C GLN A 37 11.12 0.35 -3.23
N ASP A 38 12.10 1.18 -2.89
CA ASP A 38 12.17 2.56 -3.37
C ASP A 38 12.12 2.62 -4.90
N GLY A 39 11.16 3.39 -5.41
CA GLY A 39 10.90 3.50 -6.85
C GLY A 39 10.18 2.28 -7.43
N SER A 40 9.39 1.59 -6.61
CA SER A 40 8.41 0.64 -7.12
C SER A 40 7.19 1.36 -7.66
N LEU A 41 6.57 0.72 -8.66
CA LEU A 41 5.33 1.12 -9.28
C LEU A 41 4.17 0.40 -8.59
N TYR A 42 3.19 1.17 -8.16
CA TYR A 42 1.97 0.66 -7.55
C TYR A 42 0.75 1.07 -8.37
N VAL A 43 -0.24 0.18 -8.38
CA VAL A 43 -1.56 0.43 -8.96
C VAL A 43 -2.60 0.34 -7.86
N CYS A 44 -3.57 1.23 -7.89
CA CYS A 44 -4.72 1.17 -7.00
C CYS A 44 -5.78 0.24 -7.58
N ASN A 45 -6.10 -0.83 -6.85
CA ASN A 45 -7.10 -1.80 -7.28
C ASN A 45 -8.54 -1.25 -7.11
N ALA A 46 -9.53 -2.04 -7.54
CA ALA A 46 -10.95 -1.67 -7.43
C ALA A 46 -11.45 -1.54 -5.98
N ALA A 47 -10.75 -2.12 -5.00
CA ALA A 47 -11.05 -2.01 -3.59
C ALA A 47 -10.46 -0.74 -2.94
N GLY A 48 -9.71 0.08 -3.69
CA GLY A 48 -9.04 1.26 -3.16
C GLY A 48 -7.75 0.94 -2.40
N GLU A 49 -7.14 -0.21 -2.69
CA GLU A 49 -5.91 -0.66 -2.06
C GLU A 49 -4.74 -0.59 -3.04
N TRP A 50 -3.59 -0.12 -2.55
CA TRP A 50 -2.35 -0.13 -3.32
C TRP A 50 -1.85 -1.56 -3.48
N GLN A 51 -1.56 -1.93 -4.72
CA GLN A 51 -0.92 -3.19 -5.08
C GLN A 51 0.39 -2.91 -5.79
N LEU A 52 1.42 -3.67 -5.43
CA LEU A 52 2.70 -3.63 -6.13
C LEU A 52 2.49 -4.15 -7.55
N SER A 53 2.86 -3.35 -8.54
CA SER A 53 2.77 -3.70 -9.95
C SER A 53 4.14 -4.04 -10.53
N ALA A 54 5.18 -3.27 -10.20
CA ALA A 54 6.54 -3.53 -10.67
C ALA A 54 7.58 -2.91 -9.72
N VAL A 55 8.78 -3.50 -9.70
CA VAL A 55 9.95 -2.93 -9.00
C VAL A 55 10.89 -2.38 -10.06
N CYS A 56 11.03 -1.05 -10.16
CA CYS A 56 11.78 -0.42 -11.25
C CYS A 56 13.31 -0.38 -11.03
N GLY A 57 13.83 -1.05 -9.99
CA GLY A 57 15.28 -1.15 -9.76
C GLY A 57 15.93 0.07 -9.09
N GLY A 58 15.15 1.06 -8.61
CA GLY A 58 15.64 2.14 -7.76
C GLY A 58 14.74 3.37 -7.69
N PRO A 59 14.97 4.29 -6.73
CA PRO A 59 14.09 5.42 -6.41
C PRO A 59 13.79 6.36 -7.59
N MET A 60 14.74 6.51 -8.52
CA MET A 60 14.64 7.41 -9.67
C MET A 60 14.02 6.74 -10.90
N CYS A 61 13.81 5.43 -10.85
CA CYS A 61 13.42 4.63 -12.00
C CYS A 61 11.91 4.59 -12.20
N CYS A 62 11.10 4.83 -11.17
CA CYS A 62 9.67 5.03 -11.34
C CYS A 62 9.36 6.51 -11.58
N ARG A 63 8.64 6.82 -12.66
CA ARG A 63 8.17 8.17 -12.99
C ARG A 63 6.67 8.21 -13.15
N LEU A 64 6.05 9.15 -12.44
CA LEU A 64 4.65 9.54 -12.66
C LEU A 64 4.57 10.61 -13.76
N ASN A 65 3.73 10.39 -14.76
CA ASN A 65 3.48 11.34 -15.84
C ASN A 65 2.00 11.33 -16.22
N GLY A 66 1.31 12.46 -16.04
CA GLY A 66 -0.07 12.64 -16.48
C GLY A 66 -1.08 11.63 -15.94
N GLY A 67 -0.83 11.06 -14.75
CA GLY A 67 -1.67 10.03 -14.15
C GLY A 67 -1.26 8.59 -14.46
N ASN A 68 -0.21 8.35 -15.26
CA ASN A 68 0.41 7.03 -15.43
C ASN A 68 1.72 6.92 -14.66
N ALA A 69 2.14 5.71 -14.33
CA ALA A 69 3.47 5.42 -13.81
C ALA A 69 4.23 4.50 -14.77
N ASN A 70 5.53 4.74 -14.94
CA ASN A 70 6.39 3.93 -15.81
C ASN A 70 7.74 3.70 -15.15
N CYS A 71 8.34 2.52 -15.39
CA CYS A 71 9.76 2.31 -15.14
C CYS A 71 10.57 2.88 -16.31
N ILE A 72 11.57 3.70 -16.03
CA ILE A 72 12.45 4.36 -17.03
C ILE A 72 13.92 3.94 -16.93
N CYS A 73 14.21 3.03 -16.01
CA CYS A 73 15.39 2.17 -16.00
C CYS A 73 14.88 0.77 -16.38
#